data_AF-A0A0F9BW64-F1
#
_entry.id   AF-A0A0F9BW64-F1
#
_cell.length_a   1.000
_cell.length_b   1.000
_cell.length_c   1.000
_cell.angle_alpha   90.00
_cell.angle_beta   90.00
_cell.angle_gamma   90.00
#
_symmetry.space_group_name_H-M   'P 1'
#
loop_
_entity.id
_entity.type
_entity.pdbx_description
1 polymer ?
#
loop_
_entity_poly.entity_id
_entity_poly.type
_entity_poly.pdbx_seq_one_letter_code
_entity_poly.pdbx_strand_id
1 'polypeptide(L)' 'MPDIYSVAWKMLERKIASTRRQSISKVDLMKWQLEALEEAVDRAALEMLYAEMERRSGEQKEA' A
#
# COMPACT_ATOMS: atom_id res chain seq x y z
N MET A 1 13.04 2.49 -3.14
CA MET A 1 12.12 1.84 -2.19
C MET A 1 10.73 2.43 -2.45
N PRO A 2 9.68 1.62 -2.62
CA PRO A 2 8.33 2.13 -2.85
C PRO A 2 7.93 3.11 -1.73
N ASP A 3 7.23 4.18 -2.11
CA ASP A 3 6.81 5.22 -1.17
C ASP A 3 5.58 4.77 -0.37
N ILE A 4 5.86 3.96 0.66
CA ILE A 4 4.85 3.31 1.51
C ILE A 4 3.94 4.35 2.17
N TYR A 5 4.51 5.45 2.68
CA TYR A 5 3.73 6.46 3.41
C TYR A 5 2.78 7.23 2.50
N SER A 6 3.21 7.58 1.29
CA SER A 6 2.29 8.22 0.32
C SER A 6 1.19 7.28 -0.15
N VAL A 7 1.49 5.99 -0.33
CA VAL A 7 0.47 4.99 -0.69
C VAL A 7 -0.53 4.82 0.45
N ALA A 8 -0.06 4.64 1.69
CA ALA A 8 -0.89 4.52 2.87
C ALA A 8 -1.77 5.76 3.06
N TRP A 9 -1.20 6.97 2.87
CA TRP A 9 -1.95 8.22 2.95
C TRP A 9 -3.10 8.26 1.94
N LYS A 10 -2.84 7.93 0.67
CA LYS A 10 -3.88 7.89 -0.38
C LYS A 10 -4.96 6.84 -0.12
N MET A 11 -4.63 5.74 0.54
CA MET A 11 -5.62 4.73 0.95
C MET A 11 -6.50 5.24 2.08
N LEU A 12 -5.88 5.84 3.09
CA LEU A 12 -6.58 6.45 4.21
C LEU A 12 -7.51 7.59 3.75
N GLU A 13 -7.03 8.48 2.88
CA GLU A 13 -7.84 9.55 2.27
C GLU A 13 -9.08 8.99 1.57
N ARG A 14 -8.91 7.94 0.76
CA ARG A 14 -10.03 7.27 0.07
C ARG A 14 -11.03 6.67 1.05
N LYS A 15 -10.55 6.06 2.14
CA LYS A 15 -11.40 5.47 3.18
C LYS A 15 -12.17 6.53 3.97
N ILE A 16 -11.54 7.66 4.26
CA ILE A 16 -12.21 8.81 4.91
C ILE A 16 -13.24 9.41 3.95
N ALA A 17 -12.89 9.61 2.67
CA ALA A 17 -13.81 10.17 1.68
C ALA A 17 -15.03 9.27 1.40
N SER A 18 -14.89 7.94 1.54
CA SER A 18 -15.98 7.00 1.33
C SER A 18 -16.93 6.88 2.53
N THR A 19 -16.54 7.39 3.71
CA THR A 19 -17.40 7.35 4.88
C THR A 19 -18.42 8.49 4.87
N ARG A 20 -19.65 8.19 5.31
CA ARG A 20 -20.70 9.21 5.54
C ARG A 20 -20.65 9.80 6.95
N ARG A 21 -19.69 9.38 7.78
CA ARG A 21 -19.55 9.85 9.16
C ARG A 21 -19.01 11.29 9.17
N GLN A 22 -19.68 12.18 9.91
CA GLN A 22 -19.23 13.56 10.09
C GLN A 22 -18.04 13.69 11.05
N SER A 23 -17.84 12.69 11.91
CA SER A 23 -16.70 12.60 12.83
C SER A 23 -16.21 11.17 12.92
N ILE A 24 -14.90 11.02 13.13
CA ILE A 24 -14.23 9.72 13.28
C ILE A 24 -13.60 9.72 14.67
N SER A 25 -13.85 8.66 15.44
CA SER A 25 -13.23 8.51 16.75
C SER A 25 -11.71 8.34 16.60
N LYS A 26 -10.94 8.73 17.62
CA LYS A 26 -9.47 8.54 17.60
C LYS A 26 -9.09 7.08 17.39
N VAL A 27 -9.83 6.16 18.01
CA VAL A 27 -9.61 4.71 17.90
C VAL A 27 -9.85 4.22 16.47
N ASP A 28 -10.97 4.65 15.85
CA ASP A 28 -11.26 4.29 14.46
C ASP A 28 -10.21 4.86 13.50
N LEU A 29 -9.80 6.12 13.71
CA LEU A 29 -8.77 6.75 12.88
C LEU A 29 -7.44 6.02 12.98
N MET A 30 -7.00 5.66 14.20
CA MET A 30 -5.78 4.89 14.41
C MET A 30 -5.86 3.51 13.74
N LYS A 31 -7.02 2.83 13.86
CA LYS A 31 -7.23 1.55 13.18
C LYS A 31 -7.11 1.70 11.66
N TRP A 32 -7.73 2.72 11.09
CA TRP A 32 -7.67 2.95 9.64
C TRP A 32 -6.27 3.32 9.15
N GLN A 33 -5.51 4.07 9.97
CA GLN A 33 -4.10 4.37 9.69
C GLN A 33 -3.24 3.11 9.64
N LEU A 34 -3.43 2.18 10.60
CA LEU A 34 -2.71 0.91 10.64
C LEU A 34 -3.08 0.03 9.44
N GLU A 35 -4.37 -0.13 9.15
CA GLU A 35 -4.84 -0.92 8.00
C GLU A 35 -4.29 -0.37 6.66
N ALA A 36 -4.27 0.96 6.51
CA ALA A 36 -3.71 1.59 5.31
C ALA A 36 -2.19 1.40 5.19
N LEU A 37 -1.48 1.36 6.32
CA LEU A 37 -0.03 1.11 6.33
C LEU A 37 0.27 -0.35 5.99
N GLU A 38 -0.47 -1.30 6.56
CA GLU A 38 -0.37 -2.72 6.25
C GLU A 38 -0.58 -2.98 4.76
N GLU A 39 -1.65 -2.42 4.18
CA GLU A 39 -1.93 -2.58 2.74
C GLU A 39 -0.82 -1.97 1.85
N ALA A 40 -0.25 -0.83 2.26
CA ALA A 40 0.85 -0.21 1.53
C ALA A 40 2.14 -1.05 1.58
N VAL A 41 2.43 -1.67 2.73
CA VAL A 41 3.57 -2.58 2.90
C VAL A 41 3.38 -3.84 2.05
N ASP A 42 2.18 -4.43 2.06
CA ASP A 42 1.88 -5.63 1.27
C ASP A 42 2.03 -5.37 -0.23
N ARG A 43 1.54 -4.22 -0.72
CA ARG A 43 1.72 -3.81 -2.11
C ARG A 43 3.19 -3.61 -2.47
N ALA A 44 3.94 -2.93 -1.61
CA ALA A 44 5.37 -2.74 -1.80
C ALA A 44 6.13 -4.07 -1.90
N ALA A 45 5.79 -5.04 -1.05
CA ALA A 45 6.38 -6.37 -1.09
C ALA A 45 6.05 -7.12 -2.39
N LEU A 46 4.79 -7.06 -2.83
CA LEU A 46 4.35 -7.65 -4.10
C LEU A 46 5.04 -7.03 -5.31
N GLU A 47 5.15 -5.70 -5.36
CA GLU A 47 5.84 -5.00 -6.45
C GLU A 47 7.32 -5.41 -6.55
N MET A 48 8.01 -5.56 -5.41
CA MET A 48 9.39 -6.06 -5.40
C MET A 48 9.48 -7.51 -5.89
N LEU A 49 8.53 -8.36 -5.50
CA LEU A 49 8.48 -9.75 -5.97
C LEU A 49 8.30 -9.80 -7.50
N TYR A 50 7.39 -9.00 -8.05
CA TYR A 50 7.17 -8.92 -9.49
C TYR A 50 8.41 -8.40 -10.23
N ALA A 51 9.04 -7.33 -9.75
CA ALA A 51 10.26 -6.79 -10.34
C ALA A 51 11.41 -7.83 -10.38
N GLU A 52 11.57 -8.62 -9.31
CA GLU A 52 12.58 -9.69 -9.28
C GLU A 52 12.26 -10.83 -10.24
N MET A 53 10.98 -11.20 -10.38
CA MET A 53 10.56 -12.22 -11.36
C MET A 53 10.81 -11.75 -12.80
N GLU A 54 10.52 -10.49 -13.12
CA GLU A 54 10.80 -9.90 -14.43
C GLU A 54 12.29 -9.88 -14.74
N ARG A 55 13.13 -9.47 -13.78
CA ARG A 55 14.59 -9.48 -13.91
C ARG A 55 15.12 -10.87 -14.26
N ARG A 56 14.66 -11.90 -13.54
CA ARG A 56 15.06 -13.30 -13.79
C ARG A 56 14.60 -13.82 -15.15
N SER A 57 13.41 -13.41 -15.60
CA SER A 57 12.89 -13.79 -16.92
C SER A 57 13.66 -13.13 -18.06
N GLY A 58 14.13 -11.88 -17.88
CA GLY A 58 15.00 -11.19 -18.83
C GLY A 58 16.36 -11.85 -18.94
N GLU A 59 17.00 -12.17 -17.82
CA GLU A 59 18.33 -12.80 -17.77
C GLU A 59 18.35 -14.20 -18.42
N GLN A 60 17.25 -14.96 -18.33
CA GLN A 60 17.11 -16.25 -19.01
C GLN A 60 16.90 -16.15 -20.52
N LYS A 61 16.53 -14.99 -21.06
CA LYS A 61 16.33 -14.79 -22.51
C LYS A 61 17.59 -14.28 -23.22
N GLU A 62 18.54 -13.73 -22.47
CA GLU A 62 19.80 -13.19 -23.00
C GLU A 62 20.99 -14.17 -22.89
N ALA A 63 20.82 -15.31 -22.23
CA ALA A 63 21.79 -16.40 -22.09
C ALA A 63 21.57 -17.53 -23.10
#